data_AF-A0A537E6I3-F1
#
_entry.id   AF-A0A537E6I3-F1
#
_cell.length_a   1.000
_cell.length_b   1.000
_cell.length_c   1.000
_cell.angle_alpha   90.00
_cell.angle_beta   90.00
_cell.angle_gamma   90.00
#
_symmetry.space_group_name_H-M   'P 1'
#
loop_
_entity.id
_entity.type
_entity.pdbx_description
1 polymer ?
#
loop_
_entity_poly.entity_id
_entity_poly.type
_entity_poly.pdbx_seq_one_letter_code
_entity_poly.pdbx_strand_id
1 'polypeptide(L)'
;MWDCTPGRLRFRSFEVIGIDIDAQRVDTITSGKAPFYEPGLGTLLKKALRTGRFRATTDRTQSSLARFIFITVGTPSSPDGPIDLT
;
A
#
# COMPACT_ATOMS: atom_id res chain seq x y z
N MET A 1 19.00 -11.69 3.82
CA MET A 1 20.09 -12.23 4.65
C MET A 1 19.72 -11.92 6.08
N TRP A 2 19.46 -12.96 6.86
CA TRP A 2 18.86 -12.95 8.18
C TRP A 2 20.02 -13.26 9.12
N ASP A 3 20.45 -12.31 9.95
CA ASP A 3 21.42 -12.61 11.02
C ASP A 3 20.71 -12.56 12.37
N CYS A 4 21.07 -13.51 13.24
CA CYS A 4 20.58 -13.65 14.60
C CYS A 4 21.68 -13.19 15.57
N THR A 5 22.03 -11.91 15.56
CA THR A 5 22.88 -11.34 16.63
C THR A 5 22.00 -10.69 17.71
N PRO A 6 22.10 -11.08 18.99
CA PRO A 6 21.34 -10.47 20.07
C PRO A 6 21.93 -9.10 20.43
N GLY A 7 21.13 -8.04 20.39
CA GLY A 7 21.52 -6.74 20.95
C GLY A 7 20.95 -5.49 20.30
N ARG A 8 20.34 -5.57 19.10
CA ARG A 8 19.59 -4.45 18.53
C ARG A 8 18.62 -4.91 17.45
N LEU A 9 17.45 -5.37 17.86
CA LEU A 9 16.33 -5.62 16.95
C LEU A 9 15.78 -4.27 16.45
N ARG A 10 16.48 -3.68 15.49
CA ARG A 10 15.88 -2.67 14.62
C ARG A 10 15.03 -3.43 13.62
N PHE A 11 13.73 -3.52 13.89
CA PHE A 11 12.76 -3.84 12.85
C PHE A 11 12.99 -2.87 11.71
N ARG A 12 13.44 -3.37 10.55
CA ARG A 12 13.56 -2.58 9.33
C ARG A 12 12.14 -2.16 8.96
N SER A 13 11.72 -0.99 9.42
CA SER A 13 10.39 -0.50 9.07
C SER A 13 10.53 0.12 7.70
N PHE A 14 9.97 -0.57 6.71
CA PHE A 14 9.92 -0.13 5.33
C PHE A 14 9.10 1.15 5.22
N GLU A 15 9.49 2.01 4.28
CA GLU A 15 8.64 3.08 3.79
C GLU A 15 7.77 2.53 2.67
N VAL A 16 6.48 2.85 2.72
CA VAL A 16 5.47 2.32 1.81
C VAL A 16 4.76 3.49 1.14
N ILE A 17 4.65 3.41 -0.18
CA ILE A 17 3.94 4.37 -1.02
C ILE A 17 2.79 3.61 -1.68
N GLY A 18 1.56 3.93 -1.31
CA GLY A 18 0.36 3.46 -2.01
C GLY A 18 0.11 4.35 -3.22
N ILE A 19 0.07 3.77 -4.42
CA ILE A 19 -0.24 4.49 -5.66
C ILE A 19 -1.57 3.97 -6.19
N ASP A 20 -2.55 4.85 -6.34
CA ASP A 20 -3.85 4.55 -6.96
C ASP A 20 -4.20 5.66 -7.97
N ILE A 21 -4.90 5.31 -9.04
CA ILE A 21 -5.38 6.29 -10.04
C ILE A 21 -6.58 7.09 -9.53
N ASP A 22 -7.34 6.52 -8.60
CA ASP A 22 -8.54 7.10 -8.05
C ASP A 22 -8.17 8.09 -6.93
N ALA A 23 -8.24 9.38 -7.24
CA ALA A 23 -7.95 10.45 -6.30
C ALA A 23 -8.86 10.39 -5.05
N GLN A 24 -10.11 9.96 -5.19
CA GLN A 24 -11.04 9.87 -4.07
C GLN A 24 -10.61 8.78 -3.08
N ARG A 25 -10.09 7.65 -3.58
CA ARG A 25 -9.50 6.61 -2.72
C ARG A 25 -8.25 7.11 -2.01
N VAL A 26 -7.37 7.80 -2.73
CA VAL A 26 -6.15 8.39 -2.16
C VAL A 26 -6.50 9.38 -1.04
N ASP A 27 -7.47 10.26 -1.25
CA ASP A 27 -7.92 11.22 -0.23
C ASP A 27 -8.53 10.51 0.98
N THR A 28 -9.36 9.50 0.74
CA THR A 28 -9.98 8.68 1.79
C THR A 28 -8.90 8.02 2.66
N ILE A 29 -7.91 7.38 2.03
CA ILE A 29 -6.78 6.74 2.69
C ILE A 29 -5.95 7.76 3.46
N THR A 30 -5.63 8.90 2.85
CA THR A 30 -4.83 9.98 3.47
C THR A 30 -5.53 10.58 4.68
N SER A 31 -6.87 10.62 4.69
CA SER A 31 -7.69 11.02 5.85
C SER A 31 -7.75 9.98 6.98
N GLY A 32 -7.09 8.83 6.83
CA GLY A 32 -7.10 7.73 7.79
C GLY A 32 -8.39 6.93 7.81
N LYS A 33 -9.14 6.95 6.71
CA LYS A 33 -10.35 6.13 6.49
C LYS A 33 -10.03 5.00 5.51
N ALA A 34 -10.56 3.81 5.79
CA ALA A 34 -10.43 2.69 4.87
C ALA A 34 -11.42 2.89 3.69
N PRO A 35 -11.00 2.65 2.43
CA PRO A 35 -11.86 2.82 1.25
C PRO A 35 -12.94 1.73 1.12
N PHE A 36 -12.78 0.60 1.81
CA PHE A 36 -13.77 -0.47 1.91
C PHE A 36 -13.75 -1.07 3.32
N TYR A 37 -14.77 -1.85 3.65
CA TYR A 37 -14.89 -2.47 4.96
C TYR A 37 -14.08 -3.75 5.03
N GLU A 38 -13.05 -3.73 5.87
CA GLU A 38 -12.32 -4.92 6.30
C GLU A 38 -12.03 -4.78 7.81
N PRO A 39 -12.40 -5.77 8.64
CA PRO A 39 -12.19 -5.70 10.09
C PRO A 39 -10.72 -5.41 10.44
N GLY A 40 -10.49 -4.33 11.19
CA GLY A 40 -9.16 -3.94 11.66
C GLY A 40 -8.33 -3.07 10.69
N LEU A 41 -8.68 -3.00 9.41
CA LEU A 41 -7.94 -2.22 8.41
C LEU A 41 -7.84 -0.74 8.77
N GLY A 42 -8.95 -0.11 9.18
CA GLY A 42 -8.95 1.30 9.57
C GLY A 42 -8.01 1.62 10.74
N THR A 43 -7.91 0.73 11.73
CA THR A 43 -7.01 0.89 12.87
C THR A 43 -5.55 0.75 12.45
N LEU A 44 -5.25 -0.24 11.61
CA LEU A 44 -3.91 -0.44 11.05
C LEU A 44 -3.47 0.73 10.18
N LEU A 45 -4.36 1.23 9.31
CA LEU A 45 -4.12 2.38 8.44
C LEU A 45 -3.77 3.63 9.26
N LYS A 46 -4.59 3.96 10.27
CA LYS A 46 -4.33 5.11 11.16
C LYS A 46 -2.99 4.99 11.88
N LYS A 47 -2.63 3.78 12.32
CA LYS A 47 -1.32 3.52 12.93
C LYS A 47 -0.21 3.76 11.93
N ALA A 48 -0.33 3.23 10.71
CA ALA A 48 0.66 3.39 9.64
C ALA A 48 0.87 4.86 9.27
N LEU A 49 -0.20 5.62 9.04
CA LEU A 49 -0.14 7.05 8.76
C LEU A 49 0.54 7.84 9.88
N ARG A 50 0.20 7.55 11.15
CA ARG A 50 0.83 8.21 12.31
C ARG A 50 2.33 7.96 12.42
N THR A 51 2.83 6.84 11.87
CA THR A 51 4.29 6.59 11.86
C THR A 51 5.04 7.45 10.85
N GLY A 52 4.34 8.10 9.90
CA GLY A 52 4.95 8.84 8.79
C GLY A 52 5.59 7.95 7.72
N ARG A 53 5.55 6.62 7.87
CA ARG A 53 6.18 5.67 6.95
C ARG A 53 5.27 5.18 5.83
N PHE A 54 3.99 5.51 5.87
CA PHE A 54 3.03 5.22 4.82
C PHE A 54 2.43 6.52 4.28
N ARG A 55 2.42 6.67 2.96
CA ARG A 55 1.69 7.72 2.26
C ARG A 55 0.96 7.15 1.05
N ALA A 56 -0.14 7.78 0.66
CA ALA A 56 -0.86 7.49 -0.57
C ALA A 56 -0.68 8.65 -1.57
N THR A 57 -0.66 8.35 -2.86
CA THR A 57 -0.51 9.35 -3.92
C THR A 57 -1.12 8.85 -5.24
N THR A 58 -1.45 9.78 -6.14
CA THR A 58 -1.80 9.49 -7.54
C THR A 58 -0.59 9.57 -8.48
N ASP A 59 0.55 10.06 -7.99
CA ASP A 59 1.77 10.24 -8.77
C ASP A 59 2.50 8.90 -8.96
N ARG A 60 2.34 8.32 -10.16
CA ARG A 60 3.00 7.07 -10.56
C ARG A 60 4.52 7.19 -10.63
N THR A 61 5.09 8.38 -10.80
CA THR A 61 6.55 8.56 -10.92
C THR A 61 7.29 8.18 -9.63
N GLN A 62 6.59 8.23 -8.49
CA GLN A 62 7.08 7.81 -7.17
C GLN A 62 7.47 6.32 -7.11
N SER A 63 6.96 5.49 -8.03
CA SER A 63 7.36 4.08 -8.16
C SER A 63 8.86 3.90 -8.43
N SER A 64 9.51 4.88 -9.07
CA SER A 64 10.96 4.86 -9.34
C SER A 64 11.82 4.88 -8.07
N LEU A 65 11.28 5.33 -6.94
CA LEU A 65 11.96 5.34 -5.65
C LEU A 65 11.92 3.96 -4.95
N ALA A 66 11.08 3.04 -5.43
CA ALA A 66 10.80 1.79 -4.75
C ALA A 66 11.86 0.73 -5.05
N ARG A 67 12.33 0.05 -3.99
CA ARG A 67 13.17 -1.16 -4.14
C ARG A 67 12.38 -2.39 -4.59
N PHE A 68 11.10 -2.43 -4.24
CA PHE A 68 10.17 -3.49 -4.58
C PHE A 68 8.83 -2.87 -4.94
N ILE A 69 8.17 -3.39 -5.97
CA ILE A 69 6.86 -2.95 -6.41
C ILE A 69 5.92 -4.15 -6.35
N PHE A 70 4.81 -3.99 -5.63
CA PHE A 70 3.72 -4.96 -5.61
C PHE A 70 2.57 -4.37 -6.44
N ILE A 71 2.10 -5.14 -7.41
CA ILE A 71 0.94 -4.77 -8.23
C ILE A 71 -0.27 -5.49 -7.65
N THR A 72 -1.17 -4.71 -7.05
CA THR A 72 -2.40 -5.21 -6.40
C THR A 72 -3.65 -4.58 -7.02
N VAL A 73 -3.63 -4.42 -8.35
CA VAL A 73 -4.82 -3.96 -9.09
C VAL A 73 -5.86 -5.07 -9.13
N GLY A 74 -7.14 -4.69 -9.21
CA GLY A 74 -8.18 -5.67 -9.52
C GLY A 74 -7.89 -6.30 -10.88
N THR A 75 -8.02 -7.62 -10.97
CA THR A 75 -7.99 -8.35 -12.23
C THR A 75 -9.44 -8.55 -12.69
N PRO A 76 -10.01 -7.60 -13.47
CA PRO A 76 -11.35 -7.79 -14.00
C PRO A 76 -11.38 -9.10 -14.81
N SER A 77 -12.26 -10.01 -14.41
CA SER A 77 -12.53 -11.23 -15.16
C SER A 77 -13.64 -10.90 -16.17
N SER A 78 -13.39 -11.14 -17.45
CA SER A 78 -14.42 -10.98 -18.48
C SER A 78 -15.51 -12.05 -18.32
N PRO A 79 -16.78 -11.80 -18.71
CA PRO A 79 -17.86 -12.79 -18.63
C PRO A 79 -17.53 -14.13 -19.30
N ASP A 80 -16.61 -14.12 -20.27
CA ASP A 80 -16.17 -15.29 -21.05
C ASP A 80 -14.88 -15.96 -20.54
N GLY A 81 -14.36 -15.53 -19.38
CA GLY A 81 -13.26 -16.21 -18.69
C GLY A 81 -11.82 -15.69 -18.88
N PRO A 82 -11.43 -14.92 -19.92
CA PRO A 82 -10.09 -14.34 -19.94
C PRO A 82 -9.97 -13.12 -19.03
N ILE A 83 -8.76 -12.94 -18.50
CA ILE A 83 -8.34 -11.76 -17.75
C ILE A 83 -8.13 -10.63 -18.76
N ASP A 84 -8.79 -9.49 -18.55
CA ASP A 84 -8.56 -8.30 -19.38
C ASP A 84 -7.36 -7.51 -18.83
N LEU A 85 -6.31 -7.39 -19.65
CA LEU A 85 -5.05 -6.71 -19.34
C LEU A 85 -4.79 -5.52 -20.29
N THR A 86 -5.80 -5.10 -21.06
CA THR A 86 -5.67 -4.10 -22.13
C THR A 86 -5.85 -2.68 -21.63
#